data_AF-K5W716-F1
#
_entry.id   AF-K5W716-F1
#
_cell.length_a   1.000
_cell.length_b   1.000
_cell.length_c   1.000
_cell.angle_alpha   90.00
_cell.angle_beta   90.00
_cell.angle_gamma   90.00
#
_symmetry.space_group_name_H-M   'P 1'
#
loop_
_entity.id
_entity.type
_entity.pdbx_description
1 polymer ?
#
loop_
_entity_poly.entity_id
_entity_poly.type
_entity_poly.pdbx_seq_one_letter_code
_entity_poly.pdbx_strand_id
1 'polypeptide(L)'
;MSTSNGVHNRIHTLRGEQFRHLQNLRGSRSHLTSTNIHGVPSLPFRLLSLVDPSFKLIDADDLTSPFEHKSTLDLNATDSKSDGTSLRPPAGPTPPKSWMLNTKKDIRGSTSWRAEALSLVLYHLSTNGQTPSTLCGGRSFAAATPRIPSLSLLCLQQFLTICTTSEFCGEVVPGIPPHLRKDLIRFSAVHSPLNNIRLYALWEETGHVDGEMILVGPYATLKDDHFNKSSYDHSSITGIPRNENEGNWDWDNEDTESIVPLSTLILLNTTLSTSTLFDLPPTLTHIALINVSTPIPLHRLPKLCPLLTFFDLSYNSWLGTTFIDGLDAEGRGITGTLGDPQPPTDLTTKAIVDLGRVDWLKWNHLKVLGFRGNYVPDDLVTRVNEKRWDDVEIIL
;
A
#
# COMPACT_ATOMS: atom_id res chain seq x y z
N MET A 1 16.15 -62.74 -23.90
CA MET A 1 16.85 -61.68 -23.14
C MET A 1 15.94 -60.46 -23.07
N SER A 2 15.37 -60.15 -21.90
CA SER A 2 14.78 -58.84 -21.49
C SER A 2 13.91 -59.01 -20.23
N THR A 3 14.48 -59.51 -19.13
CA THR A 3 13.77 -59.64 -17.83
C THR A 3 14.27 -58.66 -16.77
N SER A 4 15.34 -57.90 -17.03
CA SER A 4 15.98 -57.01 -16.04
C SER A 4 15.19 -55.71 -15.79
N ASN A 5 14.63 -55.10 -16.85
CA ASN A 5 13.94 -53.80 -16.72
C ASN A 5 12.62 -53.88 -15.94
N GLY A 6 11.98 -55.06 -15.92
CA GLY A 6 10.73 -55.27 -15.18
C GLY A 6 10.92 -55.24 -13.67
N VAL A 7 12.05 -55.76 -13.16
CA VAL A 7 12.34 -55.78 -11.72
C VAL A 7 12.66 -54.38 -11.22
N HIS A 8 13.43 -53.60 -11.99
CA HIS A 8 13.80 -52.24 -11.59
C HIS A 8 12.58 -51.31 -11.52
N ASN A 9 11.70 -51.38 -12.51
CA ASN A 9 10.43 -50.64 -12.49
C ASN A 9 9.57 -51.06 -11.30
N ARG A 10 9.48 -52.36 -11.00
CA ARG A 10 8.66 -52.86 -9.89
C ARG A 10 9.20 -52.40 -8.51
N ILE A 11 10.51 -52.32 -8.34
CA ILE A 11 11.12 -51.78 -7.11
C ILE A 11 10.86 -50.27 -6.98
N HIS A 12 10.97 -49.52 -8.08
CA HIS A 12 10.66 -48.08 -8.07
C HIS A 12 9.19 -47.80 -7.75
N THR A 13 8.26 -48.58 -8.31
CA THR A 13 6.84 -48.46 -8.02
C THR A 13 6.54 -48.79 -6.57
N LEU A 14 7.08 -49.90 -6.05
CA LEU A 14 6.85 -50.32 -4.66
C LEU A 14 7.42 -49.32 -3.65
N ARG A 15 8.62 -48.77 -3.91
CA ARG A 15 9.20 -47.72 -3.05
C ARG A 15 8.37 -46.44 -3.06
N GLY A 16 7.88 -46.01 -4.23
CA GLY A 16 7.04 -44.81 -4.36
C GLY A 16 5.65 -44.97 -3.73
N GLU A 17 5.11 -46.20 -3.70
CA GLU A 17 3.82 -46.51 -3.09
C GLU A 17 3.93 -46.59 -1.56
N GLN A 18 4.97 -47.24 -1.03
CA GLN A 18 5.26 -47.25 0.41
C GLN A 18 5.48 -45.84 0.97
N PHE A 19 6.18 -44.97 0.23
CA PHE A 19 6.38 -43.58 0.64
C PHE A 19 5.06 -42.81 0.74
N ARG A 20 4.16 -42.98 -0.24
CA ARG A 20 2.83 -42.34 -0.23
C ARG A 20 1.94 -42.88 0.89
N HIS A 21 1.97 -44.19 1.15
CA HIS A 21 1.23 -44.80 2.24
C HIS A 21 1.71 -44.31 3.62
N LEU A 22 3.02 -44.17 3.81
CA LEU A 22 3.59 -43.60 5.04
C LEU A 22 3.25 -42.13 5.24
N GLN A 23 3.18 -41.32 4.17
CA GLN A 23 2.72 -39.94 4.27
C GLN A 23 1.23 -39.84 4.63
N ASN A 24 0.38 -40.69 4.04
CA ASN A 24 -1.04 -40.72 4.34
C ASN A 24 -1.32 -41.17 5.78
N LEU A 25 -0.61 -42.19 6.29
CA LEU A 25 -0.72 -42.62 7.68
C LEU A 25 -0.28 -41.56 8.68
N ARG A 26 0.69 -40.71 8.31
CA ARG A 26 1.21 -39.65 9.18
C ARG A 26 0.32 -38.41 9.24
N GLY A 27 -0.71 -38.30 8.41
CA GLY A 27 -1.75 -37.26 8.49
C GLY A 27 -1.26 -35.81 8.45
N SER A 28 0.02 -35.56 8.12
CA SER A 28 0.68 -34.27 8.33
C SER A 28 1.31 -33.79 7.02
N ARG A 29 0.79 -32.67 6.51
CA ARG A 29 1.29 -31.96 5.31
C ARG A 29 2.51 -31.06 5.60
N SER A 30 3.17 -31.21 6.75
CA SER A 30 4.05 -30.18 7.32
C SER A 30 5.56 -30.34 7.05
N HIS A 31 6.02 -31.23 6.17
CA HIS A 31 7.47 -31.54 6.06
C HIS A 31 8.11 -31.40 4.67
N LEU A 32 7.55 -30.62 3.74
CA LEU A 32 8.25 -30.27 2.49
C LEU A 32 9.12 -28.99 2.58
N THR A 33 9.39 -28.48 3.77
CA THR A 33 10.46 -27.50 3.99
C THR A 33 11.75 -28.23 4.37
N SER A 34 12.49 -28.71 3.38
CA SER A 34 13.86 -29.18 3.60
C SER A 34 14.77 -27.98 3.82
N THR A 35 15.17 -27.75 5.07
CA THR A 35 16.27 -26.85 5.41
C THR A 35 17.60 -27.55 5.11
N ASN A 36 18.30 -27.04 4.10
CA ASN A 36 19.70 -27.37 3.84
C ASN A 36 20.54 -26.54 4.84
N ILE A 37 20.93 -27.15 5.96
CA ILE A 37 21.74 -26.49 7.00
C ILE A 37 23.15 -27.07 6.95
N HIS A 38 24.02 -26.47 6.15
CA HIS A 38 25.46 -26.52 6.39
C HIS A 38 26.07 -25.15 6.02
N GLY A 39 26.59 -24.47 7.05
CA GLY A 39 27.36 -23.23 6.90
C GLY A 39 26.59 -21.96 7.26
N VAL A 40 26.49 -21.65 8.56
CA VAL A 40 26.17 -20.29 9.02
C VAL A 40 27.20 -19.87 10.06
N PRO A 41 27.79 -18.65 9.96
CA PRO A 41 28.78 -18.13 10.89
C PRO A 41 28.18 -17.78 12.27
N SER A 42 29.04 -17.78 13.28
CA SER A 42 28.74 -17.62 14.71
C SER A 42 28.44 -16.17 15.14
N LEU A 43 27.45 -15.53 14.52
CA LEU A 43 26.90 -14.27 15.01
C LEU A 43 25.39 -14.42 15.25
N PRO A 44 24.86 -13.93 16.40
CA PRO A 44 23.46 -14.10 16.75
C PRO A 44 22.56 -13.39 15.72
N PHE A 45 21.85 -14.20 14.95
CA PHE A 45 20.97 -13.84 13.83
C PHE A 45 19.91 -12.76 14.16
N ARG A 46 19.64 -12.50 15.45
CA ARG A 46 18.63 -11.55 15.89
C ARG A 46 19.01 -10.08 15.70
N LEU A 47 20.29 -9.74 15.56
CA LEU A 47 20.70 -8.34 15.36
C LEU A 47 20.63 -7.88 13.89
N LEU A 48 20.73 -8.79 12.93
CA LEU A 48 20.62 -8.46 11.50
C LEU A 48 19.17 -8.37 11.02
N SER A 49 18.22 -9.02 11.70
CA SER A 49 16.79 -8.92 11.38
C SER A 49 16.13 -7.59 11.79
N LEU A 50 16.83 -6.76 12.57
CA LEU A 50 16.41 -5.42 12.97
C LEU A 50 16.74 -4.36 11.91
N VAL A 51 17.68 -4.66 11.01
CA VAL A 51 17.96 -3.85 9.83
C VAL A 51 17.09 -4.39 8.71
N ASP A 52 15.81 -4.01 8.78
CA ASP A 52 14.86 -3.97 7.67
C ASP A 52 14.48 -5.32 6.99
N PRO A 53 13.23 -5.80 7.11
CA PRO A 53 12.73 -6.90 6.28
C PRO A 53 12.64 -6.54 4.77
N SER A 54 12.89 -5.27 4.40
CA SER A 54 13.09 -4.83 3.00
C SER A 54 14.50 -5.10 2.47
N PHE A 55 15.50 -5.26 3.35
CA PHE A 55 16.82 -5.75 2.99
C PHE A 55 16.81 -7.28 2.93
N LYS A 56 15.99 -7.83 2.02
CA LYS A 56 16.42 -9.04 1.34
C LYS A 56 17.65 -8.65 0.53
N LEU A 57 18.83 -8.83 1.14
CA LEU A 57 20.10 -8.86 0.43
C LEU A 57 19.94 -9.88 -0.71
N ILE A 58 19.78 -9.34 -1.92
CA ILE A 58 19.80 -10.04 -3.20
C ILE A 58 18.58 -10.97 -3.35
N ASP A 59 17.65 -10.58 -4.24
CA ASP A 59 16.76 -11.56 -4.86
C ASP A 59 17.65 -12.70 -5.38
N ALA A 60 17.46 -13.91 -4.84
CA ALA A 60 18.20 -15.11 -5.24
C ALA A 60 17.95 -15.52 -6.71
N ASP A 61 17.21 -14.70 -7.47
CA ASP A 61 16.98 -14.83 -8.90
C ASP A 61 17.90 -13.93 -9.76
N ASP A 62 18.78 -13.10 -9.17
CA ASP A 62 19.76 -12.25 -9.89
C ASP A 62 21.24 -12.69 -9.71
N LEU A 63 21.46 -13.94 -9.27
CA LEU A 63 22.78 -14.59 -9.30
C LEU A 63 22.76 -15.78 -10.27
N THR A 64 22.74 -15.47 -11.57
CA THR A 64 23.35 -16.38 -12.55
C THR A 64 24.87 -16.34 -12.37
N SER A 65 25.37 -17.35 -11.64
CA SER A 65 26.73 -17.91 -11.63
C SER A 65 27.97 -17.00 -11.83
N PRO A 66 28.90 -16.97 -10.85
CA PRO A 66 30.29 -16.66 -11.12
C PRO A 66 31.15 -17.93 -10.99
N PHE A 67 30.95 -18.94 -11.85
CA PHE A 67 31.91 -20.04 -12.03
C PHE A 67 31.77 -20.65 -13.44
N GLU A 68 32.03 -19.85 -14.47
CA GLU A 68 32.50 -20.42 -15.73
C GLU A 68 34.00 -20.69 -15.61
N HIS A 69 34.34 -21.97 -15.43
CA HIS A 69 35.67 -22.46 -15.77
C HIS A 69 35.88 -22.24 -17.27
N LYS A 70 36.68 -21.20 -17.60
CA LYS A 70 37.36 -21.07 -18.89
C LYS A 70 38.14 -22.34 -19.19
N SER A 71 37.57 -23.22 -20.00
CA SER A 71 38.35 -24.13 -20.83
C SER A 71 38.56 -23.43 -22.17
N THR A 72 39.73 -22.81 -22.30
CA THR A 72 40.33 -22.46 -23.58
C THR A 72 40.39 -23.71 -24.46
N LEU A 73 39.75 -23.71 -25.62
CA LEU A 73 40.39 -23.94 -26.92
C LEU A 73 39.35 -23.87 -28.06
N ASP A 74 39.88 -23.33 -29.16
CA ASP A 74 39.45 -23.40 -30.55
C ASP A 74 38.42 -22.42 -31.13
N LEU A 75 38.99 -21.68 -32.10
CA LEU A 75 38.44 -20.75 -33.05
C LEU A 75 37.53 -21.48 -34.05
N ASN A 76 36.36 -20.91 -34.35
CA ASN A 76 35.94 -20.52 -35.71
C ASN A 76 34.43 -20.28 -35.83
N ALA A 77 34.12 -19.24 -36.63
CA ALA A 77 32.98 -19.11 -37.53
C ALA A 77 31.56 -18.77 -37.00
N THR A 78 31.15 -17.56 -37.42
CA THR A 78 29.85 -17.20 -38.03
C THR A 78 28.57 -17.15 -37.18
N ASP A 79 28.09 -15.92 -37.02
CA ASP A 79 26.72 -15.49 -37.35
C ASP A 79 25.57 -16.32 -36.78
N SER A 80 25.24 -16.09 -35.50
CA SER A 80 24.07 -16.67 -34.85
C SER A 80 23.15 -15.57 -34.31
N LYS A 81 22.00 -15.40 -34.99
CA LYS A 81 20.77 -14.82 -34.46
C LYS A 81 20.58 -15.27 -33.01
N SER A 82 20.50 -14.32 -32.08
CA SER A 82 20.10 -14.57 -30.71
C SER A 82 18.64 -15.01 -30.69
N ASP A 83 18.43 -16.32 -30.75
CA ASP A 83 17.15 -16.97 -30.51
C ASP A 83 16.73 -16.64 -29.08
N GLY A 84 15.79 -15.70 -28.95
CA GLY A 84 15.09 -15.48 -27.69
C GLY A 84 14.49 -16.82 -27.26
N THR A 85 14.89 -17.30 -26.09
CA THR A 85 14.37 -18.51 -25.44
C THR A 85 12.88 -18.34 -25.15
N SER A 86 12.07 -18.45 -26.20
CA SER A 86 10.65 -18.75 -26.14
C SER A 86 10.57 -20.10 -25.47
N LEU A 87 10.26 -20.09 -24.17
CA LEU A 87 9.91 -21.29 -23.42
C LEU A 87 8.79 -21.97 -24.20
N ARG A 88 9.15 -23.04 -24.94
CA ARG A 88 8.17 -23.83 -25.68
C ARG A 88 7.08 -24.24 -24.69
N PRO A 89 5.81 -24.01 -25.01
CA PRO A 89 4.72 -24.42 -24.14
C PRO A 89 4.89 -25.91 -23.82
N PRO A 90 4.77 -26.30 -22.54
CA PRO A 90 5.01 -27.68 -22.13
C PRO A 90 4.12 -28.62 -22.92
N ALA A 91 4.69 -29.73 -23.39
CA ALA A 91 3.95 -30.74 -24.14
C ALA A 91 2.84 -31.35 -23.25
N GLY A 92 1.58 -31.07 -23.58
CA GLY A 92 0.41 -31.56 -22.86
C GLY A 92 -0.79 -30.63 -22.99
N PRO A 93 -1.97 -31.05 -22.54
CA PRO A 93 -3.10 -30.14 -22.38
C PRO A 93 -2.71 -29.02 -21.41
N THR A 94 -3.01 -27.78 -21.78
CA THR A 94 -2.79 -26.62 -20.89
C THR A 94 -3.44 -26.89 -19.53
N PRO A 95 -2.74 -26.65 -18.41
CA PRO A 95 -3.31 -26.87 -17.09
C PRO A 95 -4.57 -26.02 -16.91
N PRO A 96 -5.54 -26.47 -16.10
CA PRO A 96 -6.73 -25.68 -15.80
C PRO A 96 -6.34 -24.28 -15.31
N LYS A 97 -7.11 -23.25 -15.69
CA LYS A 97 -6.83 -21.85 -15.29
C LYS A 97 -6.73 -21.67 -13.77
N SER A 98 -7.37 -22.52 -12.97
CA SER A 98 -7.27 -22.53 -11.50
C SER A 98 -5.93 -23.02 -10.95
N TRP A 99 -5.13 -23.71 -11.78
CA TRP A 99 -3.79 -24.21 -11.43
C TRP A 99 -2.68 -23.30 -11.96
N MET A 100 -3.00 -22.45 -12.92
CA MET A 100 -2.15 -21.34 -13.29
C MET A 100 -2.23 -20.33 -12.15
N LEU A 101 -1.27 -20.38 -11.23
CA LEU A 101 -1.00 -19.25 -10.34
C LEU A 101 -0.82 -18.05 -11.26
N ASN A 102 -1.81 -17.15 -11.29
CA ASN A 102 -1.63 -15.85 -11.90
C ASN A 102 -0.61 -15.11 -11.05
N THR A 103 0.66 -15.40 -11.28
CA THR A 103 1.83 -14.76 -10.67
C THR A 103 2.05 -13.37 -11.21
N LYS A 104 0.99 -12.70 -11.72
CA LYS A 104 0.99 -11.24 -11.82
C LYS A 104 1.09 -10.74 -10.39
N LYS A 105 2.33 -10.67 -9.90
CA LYS A 105 2.72 -10.11 -8.63
C LYS A 105 2.04 -8.75 -8.59
N ASP A 106 1.12 -8.58 -7.66
CA ASP A 106 0.41 -7.33 -7.52
C ASP A 106 1.45 -6.25 -7.18
N ILE A 107 1.87 -5.50 -8.19
CA ILE A 107 2.88 -4.45 -8.07
C ILE A 107 2.38 -3.39 -7.09
N ARG A 108 1.05 -3.20 -7.02
CA ARG A 108 0.38 -2.25 -6.12
C ARG A 108 0.44 -2.69 -4.65
N GLY A 109 0.79 -3.96 -4.40
CA GLY A 109 1.08 -4.47 -3.07
C GLY A 109 2.53 -4.26 -2.62
N SER A 110 3.42 -3.72 -3.46
CA SER A 110 4.83 -3.52 -3.11
C SER A 110 5.05 -2.28 -2.25
N THR A 111 6.08 -2.32 -1.38
CA THR A 111 6.48 -1.17 -0.55
C THR A 111 6.92 0.02 -1.39
N SER A 112 7.64 -0.22 -2.49
CA SER A 112 8.07 0.84 -3.41
C SER A 112 6.88 1.56 -4.03
N TRP A 113 5.90 0.82 -4.53
CA TRP A 113 4.69 1.41 -5.08
C TRP A 113 3.89 2.18 -4.03
N ARG A 114 3.74 1.65 -2.80
CA ARG A 114 3.05 2.38 -1.72
C ARG A 114 3.78 3.66 -1.31
N ALA A 115 5.11 3.63 -1.26
CA ALA A 115 5.93 4.80 -0.97
C ALA A 115 5.72 5.89 -2.03
N GLU A 116 5.71 5.50 -3.30
CA GLU A 116 5.43 6.41 -4.42
C GLU A 116 3.98 6.91 -4.41
N ALA A 117 3.01 6.01 -4.21
CA ALA A 117 1.60 6.35 -4.15
C ALA A 117 1.30 7.34 -3.02
N LEU A 118 1.91 7.18 -1.85
CA LEU A 118 1.70 8.08 -0.69
C LEU A 118 2.62 9.30 -0.68
N SER A 119 3.62 9.40 -1.56
CA SER A 119 4.64 10.45 -1.48
C SER A 119 4.05 11.85 -1.55
N LEU A 120 3.06 12.05 -2.43
CA LEU A 120 2.44 13.36 -2.64
C LEU A 120 1.72 13.86 -1.37
N VAL A 121 0.77 13.07 -0.86
CA VAL A 121 0.01 13.47 0.33
C VAL A 121 0.90 13.62 1.57
N LEU A 122 1.85 12.72 1.78
CA LEU A 122 2.77 12.80 2.94
C LEU A 122 3.72 14.00 2.84
N TYR A 123 4.11 14.41 1.63
CA TYR A 123 4.87 15.63 1.40
C TYR A 123 4.09 16.86 1.84
N HIS A 124 2.83 17.00 1.40
CA HIS A 124 2.00 18.16 1.75
C HIS A 124 1.70 18.24 3.26
N LEU A 125 1.42 17.10 3.90
CA LEU A 125 1.20 17.06 5.35
C LEU A 125 2.43 17.48 6.15
N SER A 126 3.64 17.22 5.63
CA SER A 126 4.89 17.63 6.27
C SER A 126 5.16 19.13 6.11
N THR A 127 4.63 19.76 5.05
CA THR A 127 4.85 21.18 4.74
C THR A 127 3.84 22.14 5.35
N ASN A 128 2.71 21.66 5.86
CA ASN A 128 1.57 22.49 6.30
C ASN A 128 1.85 23.50 7.42
N GLY A 129 3.06 23.56 7.99
CA GLY A 129 3.50 24.59 8.95
C GLY A 129 4.58 25.55 8.44
N GLN A 130 5.16 25.33 7.26
CA GLN A 130 6.23 26.16 6.72
C GLN A 130 5.90 26.53 5.28
N THR A 131 5.64 27.82 5.05
CA THR A 131 5.44 28.34 3.70
C THR A 131 6.62 27.93 2.81
N PRO A 132 6.39 27.27 1.66
CA PRO A 132 7.45 26.80 0.75
C PRO A 132 8.15 27.95 -0.01
N SER A 133 8.10 29.15 0.54
CA SER A 133 8.72 30.34 0.01
C SER A 133 10.25 30.19 0.06
N THR A 134 10.86 30.04 -1.13
CA THR A 134 12.26 30.33 -1.52
C THR A 134 13.27 29.21 -1.79
N LEU A 135 12.92 27.91 -1.74
CA LEU A 135 13.79 26.89 -2.34
C LEU A 135 13.33 26.53 -3.76
N CYS A 136 13.74 27.40 -4.69
CA CYS A 136 13.65 27.22 -6.13
C CYS A 136 14.34 25.92 -6.58
N GLY A 137 13.65 25.14 -7.43
CA GLY A 137 14.29 24.24 -8.37
C GLY A 137 13.71 22.83 -8.40
N GLY A 138 12.57 22.66 -9.07
CA GLY A 138 12.18 21.46 -9.84
C GLY A 138 12.57 20.10 -9.26
N ARG A 139 12.42 19.88 -7.95
CA ARG A 139 12.67 18.58 -7.36
C ARG A 139 11.53 17.67 -7.73
N SER A 140 11.81 16.73 -8.63
CA SER A 140 11.03 15.53 -8.82
C SER A 140 10.57 15.03 -7.45
N PHE A 141 9.27 14.73 -7.31
CA PHE A 141 8.69 14.01 -6.17
C PHE A 141 9.34 12.62 -5.95
N ALA A 142 10.37 12.28 -6.74
CA ALA A 142 11.30 11.18 -6.56
C ALA A 142 11.48 10.89 -5.07
N ALA A 143 10.92 9.74 -4.70
CA ALA A 143 10.78 9.20 -3.36
C ALA A 143 11.70 9.89 -2.37
N ALA A 144 11.11 10.65 -1.44
CA ALA A 144 11.82 11.23 -0.31
C ALA A 144 12.87 10.21 0.14
N THR A 145 14.15 10.52 -0.09
CA THR A 145 15.27 9.62 0.16
C THR A 145 15.03 8.93 1.50
N PRO A 146 15.17 7.60 1.61
CA PRO A 146 14.72 6.84 2.76
C PRO A 146 15.24 7.51 4.02
N ARG A 147 14.37 8.26 4.71
CA ARG A 147 14.74 8.91 5.95
C ARG A 147 14.91 7.79 6.94
N ILE A 148 16.09 7.73 7.53
CA ILE A 148 16.37 6.79 8.61
C ILE A 148 15.27 6.98 9.65
N PRO A 149 14.48 5.93 9.98
CA PRO A 149 13.44 6.02 10.99
C PRO A 149 14.01 6.53 12.31
N SER A 150 13.22 7.30 13.06
CA SER A 150 13.62 7.68 14.41
C SER A 150 13.79 6.43 15.29
N LEU A 151 14.63 6.52 16.32
CA LEU A 151 14.81 5.42 17.27
C LEU A 151 13.48 4.98 17.91
N SER A 152 12.61 5.94 18.24
CA SER A 152 11.27 5.65 18.78
C SER A 152 10.45 4.79 17.82
N LEU A 153 10.47 5.10 16.53
CA LEU A 153 9.76 4.35 15.51
C LEU A 153 10.34 2.94 15.32
N LEU A 154 11.66 2.78 15.36
CA LEU A 154 12.32 1.45 15.33
C LEU A 154 11.91 0.60 16.55
N CYS A 155 11.86 1.19 17.74
CA CYS A 155 11.40 0.49 18.94
C CYS A 155 9.92 0.07 18.81
N LEU A 156 9.05 0.94 18.28
CA LEU A 156 7.64 0.62 18.05
C LEU A 156 7.45 -0.49 17.01
N GLN A 157 8.25 -0.51 15.96
CA GLN A 157 8.28 -1.63 15.01
C GLN A 157 8.65 -2.95 15.70
N GLN A 158 9.56 -2.90 16.67
CA GLN A 158 9.92 -4.08 17.44
C GLN A 158 8.76 -4.58 18.30
N PHE A 159 7.97 -3.68 18.90
CA PHE A 159 6.73 -4.08 19.59
C PHE A 159 5.71 -4.69 18.64
N LEU A 160 5.54 -4.16 17.43
CA LEU A 160 4.63 -4.74 16.43
C LEU A 160 5.02 -6.17 16.00
N THR A 161 6.32 -6.49 16.01
CA THR A 161 6.83 -7.81 15.61
C THR A 161 6.86 -8.81 16.76
N ILE A 162 7.19 -8.38 17.98
CA ILE A 162 7.27 -9.25 19.15
C ILE A 162 5.90 -9.49 19.78
N CYS A 163 5.08 -8.45 19.95
CA CYS A 163 3.84 -8.55 20.72
C CYS A 163 2.73 -9.19 19.90
N THR A 164 1.91 -10.00 20.58
CA THR A 164 0.63 -10.44 20.01
C THR A 164 -0.29 -9.24 19.80
N THR A 165 -1.30 -9.37 18.93
CA THR A 165 -2.27 -8.28 18.71
C THR A 165 -2.98 -7.87 20.00
N SER A 166 -3.28 -8.80 20.91
CA SER A 166 -3.94 -8.49 22.17
C SER A 166 -3.03 -7.71 23.13
N GLU A 167 -1.78 -8.15 23.30
CA GLU A 167 -0.79 -7.45 24.14
C GLU A 167 -0.48 -6.06 23.59
N PHE A 168 -0.30 -5.95 22.27
CA PHE A 168 -0.06 -4.66 21.63
C PHE A 168 -1.21 -3.68 21.91
N CYS A 169 -2.46 -4.10 21.68
CA CYS A 169 -3.62 -3.24 21.89
C CYS A 169 -3.88 -2.90 23.36
N GLY A 170 -3.65 -3.84 24.28
CA GLY A 170 -4.00 -3.66 25.70
C GLY A 170 -2.90 -3.03 26.55
N GLU A 171 -1.63 -3.30 26.25
CA GLU A 171 -0.50 -2.90 27.10
C GLU A 171 0.35 -1.82 26.44
N VAL A 172 0.60 -1.93 25.13
CA VAL A 172 1.51 -1.02 24.43
C VAL A 172 0.81 0.25 24.01
N VAL A 173 -0.32 0.14 23.29
CA VAL A 173 -1.04 1.30 22.71
C VAL A 173 -1.36 2.41 23.71
N PRO A 174 -1.86 2.13 24.94
CA PRO A 174 -2.15 3.18 25.93
C PRO A 174 -0.92 3.98 26.36
N GLY A 175 0.28 3.40 26.23
CA GLY A 175 1.55 4.06 26.55
C GLY A 175 2.16 4.85 25.38
N ILE A 176 1.55 4.82 24.18
CA ILE A 176 2.10 5.53 23.00
C ILE A 176 1.41 6.90 22.85
N PRO A 177 2.18 8.01 22.95
CA PRO A 177 1.67 9.35 22.66
C PRO A 177 1.04 9.46 21.26
N PRO A 178 0.00 10.29 21.06
CA PRO A 178 -0.69 10.43 19.77
C PRO A 178 0.24 10.70 18.59
N HIS A 179 1.23 11.59 18.76
CA HIS A 179 2.17 11.91 17.67
C HIS A 179 3.02 10.69 17.24
N LEU A 180 3.43 9.82 18.17
CA LEU A 180 4.15 8.58 17.84
C LEU A 180 3.23 7.53 17.22
N ARG A 181 1.96 7.46 17.64
CA ARG A 181 0.95 6.61 16.98
C ARG A 181 0.77 7.04 15.52
N LYS A 182 0.71 8.34 15.25
CA LYS A 182 0.61 8.92 13.91
C LYS A 182 1.82 8.53 13.05
N ASP A 183 3.03 8.68 13.58
CA ASP A 183 4.27 8.30 12.88
C ASP A 183 4.32 6.79 12.59
N LEU A 184 3.89 5.96 13.55
CA LEU A 184 3.80 4.52 13.38
C LEU A 184 2.81 4.12 12.28
N ILE A 185 1.64 4.76 12.24
CA ILE A 185 0.62 4.53 11.20
C ILE A 185 1.15 4.92 9.83
N ARG A 186 1.75 6.12 9.69
CA ARG A 186 2.34 6.60 8.43
C ARG A 186 3.44 5.67 7.92
N PHE A 187 4.35 5.25 8.80
CA PHE A 187 5.41 4.31 8.45
C PHE A 187 4.83 2.95 8.02
N SER A 188 3.90 2.41 8.81
CA SER A 188 3.30 1.10 8.54
C SER A 188 2.48 1.11 7.24
N ALA A 189 1.79 2.20 6.93
CA ALA A 189 1.07 2.39 5.67
C ALA A 189 1.96 2.17 4.43
N VAL A 190 3.22 2.58 4.48
CA VAL A 190 4.20 2.39 3.41
C VAL A 190 4.81 0.98 3.46
N HIS A 191 5.38 0.60 4.60
CA HIS A 191 6.26 -0.58 4.69
C HIS A 191 5.49 -1.88 4.93
N SER A 192 4.53 -1.89 5.85
CA SER A 192 3.78 -3.08 6.24
C SER A 192 2.42 -2.69 6.82
N PRO A 193 1.38 -2.52 5.96
CA PRO A 193 0.06 -2.08 6.39
C PRO A 193 -0.47 -2.88 7.57
N LEU A 194 -0.99 -2.17 8.57
CA LEU A 194 -1.53 -2.80 9.77
C LEU A 194 -2.87 -3.49 9.45
N ASN A 195 -3.15 -4.58 10.15
CA ASN A 195 -4.49 -5.15 10.14
C ASN A 195 -5.49 -4.20 10.84
N ASN A 196 -6.78 -4.35 10.53
CA ASN A 196 -7.83 -3.48 11.05
C ASN A 196 -7.85 -3.46 12.60
N ILE A 197 -7.55 -4.56 13.28
CA ILE A 197 -7.59 -4.64 14.76
C ILE A 197 -6.53 -3.72 15.38
N ARG A 198 -5.29 -3.80 14.90
CA ARG A 198 -4.18 -2.94 15.38
C ARG A 198 -4.40 -1.48 14.98
N LEU A 199 -4.91 -1.25 13.77
CA LEU A 199 -5.19 0.10 13.28
C LEU A 199 -6.28 0.79 14.12
N TYR A 200 -7.41 0.11 14.37
CA TYR A 200 -8.48 0.63 15.22
C TYR A 200 -8.04 0.83 16.66
N ALA A 201 -7.15 -0.02 17.19
CA ALA A 201 -6.58 0.21 18.52
C ALA A 201 -5.74 1.49 18.57
N LEU A 202 -4.91 1.75 17.56
CA LEU A 202 -4.12 2.98 17.48
C LEU A 202 -4.99 4.24 17.33
N TRP A 203 -6.17 4.12 16.73
CA TRP A 203 -7.16 5.19 16.58
C TRP A 203 -7.99 5.46 17.85
N GLU A 204 -7.90 4.59 18.86
CA GLU A 204 -8.67 4.68 20.11
C GLU A 204 -10.18 4.91 19.86
N GLU A 205 -10.84 5.62 20.76
CA GLU A 205 -12.28 5.91 20.68
C GLU A 205 -12.60 7.05 19.72
N THR A 206 -11.65 7.94 19.46
CA THR A 206 -11.79 9.09 18.55
C THR A 206 -11.87 8.65 17.09
N GLY A 207 -11.35 7.47 16.76
CA GLY A 207 -11.38 6.91 15.41
C GLY A 207 -10.33 7.50 14.48
N HIS A 208 -9.40 8.31 14.98
CA HIS A 208 -8.28 8.87 14.23
C HIS A 208 -7.13 9.25 15.17
N VAL A 209 -5.92 9.46 14.62
CA VAL A 209 -4.78 9.93 15.43
C VAL A 209 -4.43 11.34 15.02
N ASP A 210 -4.56 12.29 15.96
CA ASP A 210 -4.14 13.68 15.75
C ASP A 210 -4.73 14.30 14.47
N GLY A 211 -6.04 14.06 14.25
CA GLY A 211 -6.76 14.51 13.06
C GLY A 211 -6.44 13.77 11.77
N GLU A 212 -5.68 12.67 11.80
CA GLU A 212 -5.32 11.89 10.60
C GLU A 212 -5.86 10.45 10.64
N MET A 213 -6.40 10.02 9.50
CA MET A 213 -6.85 8.64 9.29
C MET A 213 -6.24 8.08 8.00
N ILE A 214 -5.50 6.98 8.11
CA ILE A 214 -4.81 6.32 6.98
C ILE A 214 -5.22 4.84 6.95
N LEU A 215 -5.88 4.44 5.86
CA LEU A 215 -6.32 3.06 5.64
C LEU A 215 -5.65 2.52 4.37
N VAL A 216 -4.96 1.38 4.48
CA VAL A 216 -4.20 0.80 3.37
C VAL A 216 -4.53 -0.68 3.18
N GLY A 217 -4.89 -1.05 1.96
CA GLY A 217 -4.99 -2.42 1.50
C GLY A 217 -6.42 -2.88 1.15
N PRO A 218 -6.55 -3.93 0.31
CA PRO A 218 -7.83 -4.32 -0.28
C PRO A 218 -8.81 -4.92 0.72
N TYR A 219 -8.31 -5.40 1.86
CA TYR A 219 -9.09 -5.97 2.96
C TYR A 219 -9.31 -4.97 4.10
N ALA A 220 -8.75 -3.77 3.97
CA ALA A 220 -8.91 -2.72 4.94
C ALA A 220 -10.28 -2.07 4.68
N THR A 221 -11.16 -2.15 5.68
CA THR A 221 -12.55 -1.67 5.57
C THR A 221 -12.80 -0.65 6.65
N LEU A 222 -13.34 0.51 6.25
CA LEU A 222 -13.85 1.52 7.16
C LEU A 222 -15.26 1.10 7.61
N LYS A 223 -15.56 1.19 8.90
CA LYS A 223 -16.91 0.90 9.41
C LYS A 223 -17.87 1.99 8.92
N ASP A 224 -19.07 1.61 8.49
CA ASP A 224 -20.04 2.57 7.93
C ASP A 224 -20.41 3.67 8.94
N ASP A 225 -20.50 3.35 10.23
CA ASP A 225 -20.85 4.31 11.30
C ASP A 225 -19.63 4.96 11.98
N HIS A 226 -18.45 4.90 11.35
CA HIS A 226 -17.20 5.37 11.98
C HIS A 226 -17.26 6.86 12.34
N PHE A 227 -17.84 7.69 11.46
CA PHE A 227 -17.94 9.14 11.67
C PHE A 227 -19.11 9.56 12.55
N ASN A 228 -20.12 8.70 12.73
CA ASN A 228 -21.33 9.03 13.49
C ASN A 228 -21.15 8.93 15.02
N LYS A 229 -20.03 8.34 15.48
CA LYS A 229 -19.83 7.98 16.89
C LYS A 229 -19.47 9.15 17.81
N SER A 230 -19.01 10.29 17.28
CA SER A 230 -18.40 11.36 18.09
C SER A 230 -19.39 12.22 18.89
N SER A 231 -20.71 12.07 18.71
CA SER A 231 -21.67 13.05 19.22
C SER A 231 -22.45 12.66 20.48
N TYR A 232 -22.41 11.40 20.94
CA TYR A 232 -23.51 10.90 21.79
C TYR A 232 -23.23 10.50 23.25
N ASP A 233 -22.00 10.34 23.74
CA ASP A 233 -21.84 9.65 25.06
C ASP A 233 -21.01 10.33 26.15
N HIS A 234 -20.58 11.58 25.99
CA HIS A 234 -19.97 12.29 27.14
C HIS A 234 -20.98 12.76 28.21
N SER A 235 -22.29 12.58 27.98
CA SER A 235 -23.35 12.99 28.92
C SER A 235 -23.92 11.87 29.79
N SER A 236 -23.50 10.61 29.62
CA SER A 236 -24.14 9.46 30.29
C SER A 236 -23.36 8.83 31.46
N ILE A 237 -22.15 9.32 31.81
CA ILE A 237 -21.46 8.92 33.06
C ILE A 237 -21.85 9.84 34.22
N THR A 238 -23.14 9.87 34.55
CA THR A 238 -23.63 10.31 35.86
C THR A 238 -24.07 9.07 36.63
N GLY A 239 -23.27 8.58 37.57
CA GLY A 239 -23.74 7.48 38.42
C GLY A 239 -22.80 6.89 39.47
N ILE A 240 -21.49 7.20 39.48
CA ILE A 240 -20.61 6.77 40.58
C ILE A 240 -19.99 8.02 41.22
N PRO A 241 -20.38 8.39 42.45
CA PRO A 241 -19.73 9.47 43.19
C PRO A 241 -18.32 8.99 43.55
N ARG A 242 -17.33 9.39 42.75
CA ARG A 242 -15.94 9.10 43.02
C ARG A 242 -15.45 10.13 44.03
N ASN A 243 -15.20 9.65 45.26
CA ASN A 243 -14.65 10.38 46.40
C ASN A 243 -13.65 11.48 45.97
N GLU A 244 -14.01 12.73 46.29
CA GLU A 244 -13.14 13.90 46.25
C GLU A 244 -12.04 13.72 47.32
N ASN A 245 -10.99 12.95 47.01
CA ASN A 245 -9.83 12.83 47.88
C ASN A 245 -8.62 13.52 47.22
N GLU A 246 -8.48 14.79 47.61
CA GLU A 246 -7.23 15.51 47.91
C GLU A 246 -6.04 15.40 46.93
N GLY A 247 -5.82 16.50 46.19
CA GLY A 247 -4.48 17.10 46.16
C GLY A 247 -3.56 16.79 44.97
N ASN A 248 -4.07 16.61 43.75
CA ASN A 248 -3.19 16.51 42.57
C ASN A 248 -2.93 17.90 41.94
N TRP A 249 -1.85 18.55 42.36
CA TRP A 249 -1.31 19.78 41.76
C TRP A 249 -0.45 19.45 40.53
N ASP A 250 -1.05 18.84 39.51
CA ASP A 250 -0.36 18.58 38.24
C ASP A 250 -0.54 19.81 37.34
N TRP A 251 0.49 20.66 37.30
CA TRP A 251 0.53 21.91 36.53
C TRP A 251 0.57 21.69 35.00
N ASP A 252 0.55 20.44 34.54
CA ASP A 252 0.40 20.03 33.13
C ASP A 252 -1.04 19.65 32.75
N ASN A 253 -2.03 19.83 33.64
CA ASN A 253 -3.44 19.79 33.25
C ASN A 253 -3.79 21.09 32.51
N GLU A 254 -3.22 21.30 31.31
CA GLU A 254 -3.83 22.24 30.36
C GLU A 254 -5.17 21.62 29.93
N ASP A 255 -6.17 22.12 30.64
CA ASP A 255 -7.59 21.88 30.57
C ASP A 255 -8.10 21.61 29.16
N THR A 256 -8.92 20.56 29.07
CA THR A 256 -9.60 20.05 27.88
C THR A 256 -8.63 19.66 26.77
N GLU A 257 -8.28 18.37 26.71
CA GLU A 257 -7.83 17.71 25.48
C GLU A 257 -8.77 18.13 24.35
N SER A 258 -8.40 19.19 23.62
CA SER A 258 -9.24 19.71 22.56
C SER A 258 -9.26 18.60 21.52
N ILE A 259 -10.38 17.90 21.42
CA ILE A 259 -10.55 16.78 20.50
C ILE A 259 -10.22 17.33 19.11
N VAL A 260 -9.04 16.97 18.60
CA VAL A 260 -8.56 17.47 17.31
C VAL A 260 -9.47 16.87 16.25
N PRO A 261 -10.24 17.66 15.50
CA PRO A 261 -11.16 17.11 14.53
C PRO A 261 -10.41 16.39 13.40
N LEU A 262 -11.05 15.40 12.78
CA LEU A 262 -10.50 14.73 11.61
C LEU A 262 -10.30 15.75 10.48
N SER A 263 -9.04 15.96 10.10
CA SER A 263 -8.63 16.91 9.06
C SER A 263 -8.10 16.20 7.81
N THR A 264 -7.58 14.98 7.96
CA THR A 264 -6.90 14.24 6.89
C THR A 264 -7.43 12.83 6.76
N LEU A 265 -7.84 12.46 5.54
CA LEU A 265 -8.28 11.12 5.18
C LEU A 265 -7.46 10.58 4.02
N ILE A 266 -6.78 9.44 4.22
CA ILE A 266 -6.00 8.75 3.20
C ILE A 266 -6.50 7.32 3.06
N LEU A 267 -6.96 6.97 1.86
CA LEU A 267 -7.41 5.64 1.48
C LEU A 267 -6.54 5.14 0.32
N LEU A 268 -5.82 4.04 0.53
CA LEU A 268 -4.93 3.45 -0.47
C LEU A 268 -5.29 2.00 -0.77
N ASN A 269 -5.68 1.71 -2.01
CA ASN A 269 -6.05 0.34 -2.43
C ASN A 269 -7.18 -0.25 -1.57
N THR A 270 -8.13 0.57 -1.13
CA THR A 270 -9.27 0.16 -0.28
C THR A 270 -10.58 0.28 -1.05
N THR A 271 -11.67 -0.22 -0.47
CA THR A 271 -13.03 0.09 -0.92
C THR A 271 -13.61 1.19 -0.05
N LEU A 272 -14.36 2.11 -0.67
CA LEU A 272 -15.12 3.13 0.04
C LEU A 272 -16.60 2.95 -0.29
N SER A 273 -17.43 2.74 0.74
CA SER A 273 -18.88 2.68 0.57
C SER A 273 -19.42 4.08 0.26
N THR A 274 -20.47 4.16 -0.55
CA THR A 274 -21.12 5.45 -0.85
C THR A 274 -21.73 6.08 0.40
N SER A 275 -22.17 5.27 1.37
CA SER A 275 -22.72 5.74 2.64
C SER A 275 -21.65 6.48 3.44
N THR A 276 -20.48 5.85 3.64
CA THR A 276 -19.36 6.46 4.36
C THR A 276 -18.84 7.73 3.69
N LEU A 277 -18.94 7.83 2.37
CA LEU A 277 -18.60 9.08 1.65
C LEU A 277 -19.54 10.23 2.03
N PHE A 278 -20.83 9.97 2.25
CA PHE A 278 -21.80 11.00 2.64
C PHE A 278 -21.70 11.39 4.10
N ASP A 279 -21.07 10.55 4.91
CA ASP A 279 -20.83 10.78 6.34
C ASP A 279 -19.45 11.41 6.62
N LEU A 280 -18.74 11.85 5.57
CA LEU A 280 -17.44 12.51 5.74
C LEU A 280 -17.59 13.82 6.54
N PRO A 281 -16.73 14.05 7.55
CA PRO A 281 -16.81 15.25 8.35
C PRO A 281 -16.40 16.49 7.53
N PRO A 282 -17.08 17.64 7.73
CA PRO A 282 -16.81 18.87 6.98
C PRO A 282 -15.46 19.52 7.35
N THR A 283 -14.80 19.03 8.40
CA THR A 283 -13.48 19.46 8.89
C THR A 283 -12.32 18.93 8.04
N LEU A 284 -12.59 18.04 7.07
CA LEU A 284 -11.56 17.50 6.18
C LEU A 284 -10.97 18.60 5.29
N THR A 285 -9.65 18.74 5.39
CA THR A 285 -8.81 19.64 4.60
C THR A 285 -7.93 18.90 3.60
N HIS A 286 -7.68 17.60 3.84
CA HIS A 286 -6.85 16.74 2.99
C HIS A 286 -7.56 15.41 2.76
N ILE A 287 -7.81 15.08 1.49
CA ILE A 287 -8.35 13.78 1.11
C ILE A 287 -7.45 13.17 0.04
N ALA A 288 -7.03 11.93 0.23
CA ALA A 288 -6.32 11.14 -0.76
C ALA A 288 -7.05 9.82 -0.97
N LEU A 289 -7.58 9.60 -2.17
CA LEU A 289 -8.32 8.43 -2.60
C LEU A 289 -7.51 7.74 -3.70
N ILE A 290 -6.53 6.94 -3.30
CA ILE A 290 -5.50 6.43 -4.20
C ILE A 290 -5.81 4.97 -4.54
N ASN A 291 -5.95 4.66 -5.84
CA ASN A 291 -6.28 3.32 -6.33
C ASN A 291 -7.51 2.71 -5.61
N VAL A 292 -8.58 3.48 -5.47
CA VAL A 292 -9.84 3.01 -4.90
C VAL A 292 -10.61 2.22 -5.96
N SER A 293 -11.09 1.03 -5.62
CA SER A 293 -11.72 0.11 -6.58
C SER A 293 -13.08 0.60 -7.11
N THR A 294 -13.79 1.42 -6.34
CA THR A 294 -15.13 1.89 -6.65
C THR A 294 -15.14 3.35 -7.11
N PRO A 295 -15.85 3.69 -8.20
CA PRO A 295 -16.00 5.08 -8.61
C PRO A 295 -16.82 5.87 -7.59
N ILE A 296 -16.43 7.13 -7.37
CA ILE A 296 -16.97 7.98 -6.30
C ILE A 296 -17.69 9.19 -6.93
N PRO A 297 -18.87 9.59 -6.42
CA PRO A 297 -19.59 10.77 -6.91
C PRO A 297 -18.91 12.10 -6.52
N LEU A 298 -17.81 12.44 -7.22
CA LEU A 298 -16.97 13.62 -6.98
C LEU A 298 -17.74 14.95 -6.94
N HIS A 299 -18.83 15.06 -7.72
CA HIS A 299 -19.67 16.25 -7.79
C HIS A 299 -20.35 16.63 -6.46
N ARG A 300 -20.39 15.71 -5.48
CA ARG A 300 -20.99 15.96 -4.16
C ARG A 300 -19.98 16.38 -3.10
N LEU A 301 -18.71 16.03 -3.27
CA LEU A 301 -17.63 16.33 -2.33
C LEU A 301 -17.52 17.81 -1.95
N PRO A 302 -17.62 18.82 -2.84
CA PRO A 302 -17.46 20.21 -2.41
C PRO A 302 -18.55 20.69 -1.45
N LYS A 303 -19.71 20.02 -1.42
CA LYS A 303 -20.76 20.30 -0.41
C LYS A 303 -20.48 19.64 0.93
N LEU A 304 -19.81 18.49 0.92
CA LEU A 304 -19.52 17.68 2.11
C LEU A 304 -18.27 18.18 2.83
N CYS A 305 -17.21 18.48 2.08
CA CYS A 305 -15.92 18.92 2.58
C CYS A 305 -15.58 20.31 2.02
N PRO A 306 -16.23 21.38 2.52
CA PRO A 306 -16.03 22.73 1.98
C PRO A 306 -14.61 23.27 2.24
N LEU A 307 -13.90 22.75 3.24
CA LEU A 307 -12.55 23.19 3.64
C LEU A 307 -11.42 22.44 2.92
N LEU A 308 -11.75 21.67 1.88
CA LEU A 308 -10.80 20.79 1.22
C LEU A 308 -9.73 21.59 0.45
N THR A 309 -8.48 21.48 0.91
CA THR A 309 -7.30 22.18 0.36
C THR A 309 -6.44 21.29 -0.52
N PHE A 310 -6.41 20.00 -0.25
CA PHE A 310 -5.61 19.01 -0.96
C PHE A 310 -6.51 17.83 -1.35
N PHE A 311 -6.50 17.46 -2.63
CA PHE A 311 -7.26 16.31 -3.12
C PHE A 311 -6.43 15.44 -4.06
N ASP A 312 -6.16 14.19 -3.67
CA ASP A 312 -5.41 13.23 -4.50
C ASP A 312 -6.33 12.11 -5.00
N LEU A 313 -6.40 11.95 -6.33
CA LEU A 313 -7.14 10.91 -7.03
C LEU A 313 -6.21 9.98 -7.83
N SER A 314 -4.92 9.93 -7.51
CA SER A 314 -3.92 9.14 -8.24
C SER A 314 -4.28 7.63 -8.36
N TYR A 315 -3.89 7.02 -9.47
CA TYR A 315 -3.94 5.57 -9.75
C TYR A 315 -5.33 4.91 -9.71
N ASN A 316 -6.41 5.69 -9.87
CA ASN A 316 -7.78 5.20 -9.93
C ASN A 316 -8.11 4.69 -11.34
N SER A 317 -8.19 3.37 -11.51
CA SER A 317 -8.47 2.74 -12.82
C SER A 317 -9.80 3.19 -13.45
N TRP A 318 -10.77 3.59 -12.65
CA TRP A 318 -12.05 4.10 -13.14
C TRP A 318 -11.96 5.48 -13.79
N LEU A 319 -10.93 6.30 -13.51
CA LEU A 319 -10.68 7.57 -14.21
C LEU A 319 -10.05 7.36 -15.60
N GLY A 320 -9.72 6.12 -15.96
CA GLY A 320 -8.91 5.78 -17.13
C GLY A 320 -7.43 5.79 -16.78
N THR A 321 -6.72 4.77 -17.23
CA THR A 321 -5.26 4.71 -17.09
C THR A 321 -4.63 5.40 -18.30
N THR A 322 -3.73 6.37 -18.07
CA THR A 322 -2.75 6.70 -19.10
C THR A 322 -1.98 5.42 -19.38
N PHE A 323 -1.78 5.10 -20.65
CA PHE A 323 -1.37 3.80 -21.18
C PHE A 323 0.10 3.42 -20.82
N ILE A 324 0.55 3.70 -19.59
CA ILE A 324 1.90 3.44 -19.08
C ILE A 324 2.00 2.01 -18.50
N ASP A 325 0.89 1.36 -18.15
CA ASP A 325 0.84 -0.06 -17.72
C ASP A 325 1.25 -1.07 -18.84
N GLY A 326 1.59 -0.58 -20.04
CA GLY A 326 2.17 -1.36 -21.14
C GLY A 326 3.70 -1.44 -21.16
N LEU A 327 4.38 -0.81 -20.20
CA LEU A 327 5.81 -1.06 -19.96
C LEU A 327 5.91 -2.37 -19.18
N ASP A 328 6.55 -3.37 -19.77
CA ASP A 328 6.91 -4.58 -19.04
C ASP A 328 7.84 -4.24 -17.86
N ALA A 329 8.00 -5.18 -16.92
CA ALA A 329 8.83 -4.99 -15.73
C ALA A 329 10.31 -4.66 -16.04
N GLU A 330 10.72 -4.74 -17.32
CA GLU A 330 12.05 -4.39 -17.81
C GLU A 330 12.14 -2.97 -18.39
N GLY A 331 11.05 -2.19 -18.33
CA GLY A 331 11.00 -0.84 -18.90
C GLY A 331 11.17 -0.82 -20.42
N ARG A 332 11.00 -1.97 -21.09
CA ARG A 332 10.96 -2.02 -22.54
C ARG A 332 9.54 -1.67 -22.92
N GLY A 333 9.36 -0.45 -23.42
CA GLY A 333 8.10 -0.07 -24.05
C GLY A 333 7.80 -1.15 -25.08
N ILE A 334 6.69 -1.87 -24.90
CA ILE A 334 6.20 -2.77 -25.93
C ILE A 334 5.88 -1.86 -27.11
N THR A 335 6.87 -1.66 -27.98
CA THR A 335 6.78 -1.01 -29.29
C THR A 335 5.99 -1.90 -30.26
N GLY A 336 5.02 -2.66 -29.72
CA GLY A 336 4.04 -3.39 -30.47
C GLY A 336 3.25 -2.37 -31.26
N THR A 337 3.67 -2.18 -32.50
CA THR A 337 2.91 -1.70 -33.65
C THR A 337 1.79 -0.76 -33.28
N LEU A 338 2.00 0.54 -33.52
CA LEU A 338 1.01 1.64 -33.66
C LEU A 338 -0.39 1.12 -34.03
N GLY A 339 -1.05 0.52 -33.05
CA GLY A 339 -2.34 -0.13 -33.15
C GLY A 339 -3.29 0.87 -32.57
N ASP A 340 -4.31 1.20 -33.36
CA ASP A 340 -5.26 2.26 -33.07
C ASP A 340 -5.61 2.32 -31.58
N PRO A 341 -5.64 3.53 -30.98
CA PRO A 341 -5.97 3.71 -29.57
C PRO A 341 -7.26 2.95 -29.29
N GLN A 342 -7.15 1.90 -28.47
CA GLN A 342 -8.27 1.04 -28.16
C GLN A 342 -9.38 1.95 -27.59
N PRO A 343 -10.61 1.92 -28.14
CA PRO A 343 -11.65 2.85 -27.73
C PRO A 343 -11.87 2.76 -26.21
N PRO A 344 -12.07 3.91 -25.53
CA PRO A 344 -12.28 3.94 -24.10
C PRO A 344 -13.43 3.00 -23.73
N THR A 345 -13.20 2.13 -22.76
CA THR A 345 -14.25 1.24 -22.25
C THR A 345 -15.41 2.09 -21.69
N ASP A 346 -16.64 1.56 -21.72
CA ASP A 346 -17.85 2.26 -21.28
C ASP A 346 -17.78 2.78 -19.81
N LEU A 347 -16.94 2.16 -18.97
CA LEU A 347 -16.67 2.62 -17.60
C LEU A 347 -15.82 3.90 -17.59
N THR A 348 -14.79 3.99 -18.44
CA THR A 348 -13.90 5.15 -18.51
C THR A 348 -14.61 6.37 -19.08
N THR A 349 -15.48 6.20 -20.08
CA THR A 349 -16.30 7.29 -20.62
C THR A 349 -17.23 7.85 -19.55
N LYS A 350 -17.87 6.99 -18.74
CA LYS A 350 -18.75 7.44 -17.65
C LYS A 350 -18.01 8.24 -16.58
N ALA A 351 -16.83 7.80 -16.15
CA ALA A 351 -16.06 8.52 -15.14
C ALA A 351 -15.55 9.88 -15.64
N ILE A 352 -15.10 9.95 -16.90
CA ILE A 352 -14.72 11.22 -17.55
C ILE A 352 -15.94 12.16 -17.61
N VAL A 353 -17.12 11.64 -17.94
CA VAL A 353 -18.37 12.41 -17.90
C VAL A 353 -18.67 12.89 -16.48
N ASP A 354 -18.48 12.06 -15.46
CA ASP A 354 -18.70 12.45 -14.06
C ASP A 354 -17.68 13.49 -13.57
N LEU A 355 -16.43 13.43 -14.01
CA LEU A 355 -15.43 14.48 -13.77
C LEU A 355 -15.85 15.80 -14.43
N GLY A 356 -16.45 15.72 -15.62
CA GLY A 356 -17.02 16.87 -16.32
C GLY A 356 -18.27 17.47 -15.67
N ARG A 357 -18.92 16.74 -14.75
CA ARG A 357 -20.06 17.25 -13.96
C ARG A 357 -19.61 17.97 -12.68
N VAL A 358 -18.34 17.88 -12.32
CA VAL A 358 -17.82 18.54 -11.12
C VAL A 358 -17.82 20.05 -11.33
N ASP A 359 -18.51 20.76 -10.44
CA ASP A 359 -18.50 22.22 -10.41
C ASP A 359 -17.27 22.69 -9.62
N TRP A 360 -16.14 22.84 -10.33
CA TRP A 360 -14.85 23.24 -9.77
C TRP A 360 -14.87 24.62 -9.11
N LEU A 361 -15.83 25.48 -9.46
CA LEU A 361 -16.00 26.79 -8.82
C LEU A 361 -16.46 26.68 -7.36
N LYS A 362 -17.02 25.54 -6.95
CA LYS A 362 -17.41 25.31 -5.54
C LYS A 362 -16.24 24.94 -4.64
N TRP A 363 -15.08 24.61 -5.22
CA TRP A 363 -13.89 24.15 -4.49
C TRP A 363 -12.98 25.32 -4.10
N ASN A 364 -13.52 26.31 -3.39
CA ASN A 364 -12.86 27.61 -3.14
C ASN A 364 -11.51 27.50 -2.42
N HIS A 365 -11.31 26.44 -1.63
CA HIS A 365 -10.11 26.25 -0.82
C HIS A 365 -9.10 25.29 -1.44
N LEU A 366 -9.46 24.63 -2.56
CA LEU A 366 -8.60 23.64 -3.20
C LEU A 366 -7.36 24.31 -3.76
N LYS A 367 -6.18 23.84 -3.34
CA LYS A 367 -4.86 24.34 -3.76
C LYS A 367 -4.11 23.31 -4.60
N VAL A 368 -4.27 22.02 -4.30
CA VAL A 368 -3.52 20.95 -4.95
C VAL A 368 -4.46 19.82 -5.36
N LEU A 369 -4.31 19.35 -6.60
CA LEU A 369 -5.11 18.28 -7.18
C LEU A 369 -4.19 17.24 -7.85
N GLY A 370 -4.18 16.01 -7.31
CA GLY A 370 -3.34 14.91 -7.79
C GLY A 370 -4.09 13.95 -8.72
N PHE A 371 -3.50 13.61 -9.87
CA PHE A 371 -4.03 12.66 -10.85
C PHE A 371 -2.98 11.66 -11.36
N ARG A 372 -1.94 11.36 -10.58
CA ARG A 372 -0.83 10.53 -11.03
C ARG A 372 -1.29 9.17 -11.54
N GLY A 373 -0.79 8.77 -12.72
CA GLY A 373 -1.16 7.49 -13.34
C GLY A 373 -2.59 7.40 -13.86
N ASN A 374 -3.34 8.50 -13.91
CA ASN A 374 -4.67 8.55 -14.54
C ASN A 374 -4.65 9.38 -15.83
N TYR A 375 -5.65 9.15 -16.66
CA TYR A 375 -5.97 10.00 -17.79
C TYR A 375 -6.62 11.30 -17.33
N VAL A 376 -6.02 12.43 -17.71
CA VAL A 376 -6.54 13.76 -17.46
C VAL A 376 -6.93 14.40 -18.79
N PRO A 377 -8.21 14.75 -18.99
CA PRO A 377 -8.63 15.51 -20.16
C PRO A 377 -7.91 16.86 -20.25
N ASP A 378 -7.50 17.26 -21.46
CA ASP A 378 -6.77 18.53 -21.69
C ASP A 378 -7.58 19.77 -21.23
N ASP A 379 -8.90 19.69 -21.28
CA ASP A 379 -9.80 20.76 -20.85
C ASP A 379 -9.96 20.84 -19.31
N LEU A 380 -9.51 19.82 -18.56
CA LEU A 380 -9.68 19.78 -17.12
C LEU A 380 -8.88 20.90 -16.44
N VAL A 381 -7.63 21.11 -16.85
CA VAL A 381 -6.76 22.15 -16.29
C VAL A 381 -7.40 23.52 -16.42
N THR A 382 -7.91 23.84 -17.61
CA THR A 382 -8.61 25.10 -17.89
C THR A 382 -9.88 25.24 -17.05
N ARG A 383 -10.66 24.16 -16.89
CA ARG A 383 -11.92 24.19 -16.10
C ARG A 383 -11.70 24.31 -14.60
N VAL A 384 -10.68 23.64 -14.06
CA VAL A 384 -10.36 23.70 -12.63
C VAL A 384 -9.97 25.11 -12.22
N ASN A 385 -9.19 25.80 -13.07
CA ASN A 385 -8.68 27.14 -12.82
C ASN A 385 -9.54 28.27 -13.39
N GLU A 386 -10.70 27.95 -13.99
CA GLU A 386 -11.61 28.98 -14.51
C GLU A 386 -12.06 29.90 -13.36
N LYS A 387 -11.87 31.22 -13.52
CA LYS A 387 -12.31 32.28 -12.57
C LYS A 387 -11.70 32.18 -11.16
N ARG A 388 -10.58 31.48 -10.98
CA ARG A 388 -9.81 31.52 -9.73
C ARG A 388 -8.78 32.64 -9.74
N TRP A 389 -8.48 33.17 -8.56
CA TRP A 389 -7.39 34.13 -8.37
C TRP A 389 -6.06 33.41 -8.15
N ASP A 390 -6.10 32.30 -7.40
CA ASP A 390 -4.97 31.40 -7.18
C ASP A 390 -5.21 30.11 -7.97
N ASP A 391 -4.27 29.78 -8.86
CA ASP A 391 -4.31 28.55 -9.64
C ASP A 391 -4.16 27.33 -8.73
N VAL A 392 -4.95 26.29 -9.00
CA VAL A 392 -4.78 24.96 -8.42
C VAL A 392 -3.58 24.29 -9.07
N GLU A 393 -2.64 23.83 -8.26
CA GLU A 393 -1.52 23.01 -8.69
C GLU A 393 -2.03 21.61 -9.07
N ILE A 394 -1.94 21.25 -10.34
CA ILE A 394 -2.35 19.94 -10.86
C ILE A 394 -1.10 19.08 -11.05
N ILE A 395 -1.05 17.93 -10.37
CA ILE A 395 0.09 17.02 -10.36
C ILE A 395 -0.30 15.74 -11.11
N LEU A 396 0.40 15.47 -12.21
CA LEU A 396 0.12 14.39 -13.17
C LEU A 396 1.09 13.21 -13.05
#